data_AF-A0A328AW18-F1
#
_entry.id   AF-A0A328AW18-F1
#
_cell.length_a   1.000
_cell.length_b   1.000
_cell.length_c   1.000
_cell.angle_alpha   90.00
_cell.angle_beta   90.00
_cell.angle_gamma   90.00
#
_symmetry.space_group_name_H-M   'P 1'
#
loop_
_entity.id
_entity.type
_entity.pdbx_description
1 polymer ?
#
loop_
_entity_poly.entity_id
_entity_poly.type
_entity_poly.pdbx_seq_one_letter_code
_entity_poly.pdbx_strand_id
1 'polypeptide(L)'
;MLLVLAAAVLAAGAPTAPEPTDAAARQAPAVASAKPSGDADRLVCKKEMVTGSMFPVKVCRDKQKAAQNRQEDQDQLRNVQRMGGPLVR
;
A
#
# COMPACT_ATOMS: atom_id res chain seq x y z
N MET A 1 -24.81 -13.28 -40.41
CA MET A 1 -25.57 -12.08 -40.02
C MET A 1 -24.59 -11.01 -39.64
N LEU A 2 -24.47 -10.01 -40.51
CA LEU A 2 -23.67 -8.80 -40.39
C LEU A 2 -24.47 -7.74 -39.60
N LEU A 3 -23.79 -6.66 -39.14
CA LEU A 3 -24.30 -5.33 -38.70
C LEU A 3 -24.57 -5.19 -37.18
N VAL A 4 -24.11 -4.17 -36.44
CA VAL A 4 -23.53 -2.84 -36.74
C VAL A 4 -22.72 -2.33 -35.53
N LEU A 5 -21.59 -1.69 -35.83
CA LEU A 5 -20.84 -0.78 -34.96
C LEU A 5 -21.69 0.41 -34.51
N ALA A 6 -21.67 0.75 -33.23
CA ALA A 6 -22.05 2.10 -32.76
C ALA A 6 -20.87 2.71 -31.97
N ALA A 7 -20.00 3.38 -32.71
CA ALA A 7 -19.03 4.32 -32.16
C ALA A 7 -19.78 5.60 -31.74
N ALA A 8 -20.01 5.77 -30.44
CA ALA A 8 -20.43 7.05 -29.89
C ALA A 8 -19.18 7.87 -29.55
N VAL A 9 -18.76 8.69 -30.52
CA VAL A 9 -17.86 9.82 -30.32
C VAL A 9 -18.64 10.87 -29.52
N LEU A 10 -18.30 11.09 -28.24
CA LEU A 10 -18.73 12.28 -27.53
C LEU A 10 -17.54 13.06 -26.97
N ALA A 11 -17.34 14.21 -27.63
CA ALA A 11 -16.93 15.49 -27.09
C ALA A 11 -15.57 15.59 -26.40
N ALA A 12 -14.63 16.11 -27.19
CA ALA A 12 -13.59 17.00 -26.71
C ALA A 12 -14.19 18.15 -25.87
N GLY A 13 -14.10 18.02 -24.55
CA GLY A 13 -14.12 19.14 -23.64
C GLY A 13 -12.70 19.31 -23.13
N ALA A 14 -11.96 20.28 -23.66
CA ALA A 14 -10.70 20.71 -23.07
C ALA A 14 -11.04 21.40 -21.73
N PRO A 15 -10.67 20.86 -20.56
CA PRO A 15 -10.62 21.69 -19.38
C PRO A 15 -9.41 22.62 -19.56
N THR A 16 -9.72 23.91 -19.69
CA THR A 16 -8.82 25.05 -19.46
C THR A 16 -7.78 24.69 -18.41
N ALA A 17 -6.50 24.86 -18.77
CA ALA A 17 -5.39 24.74 -17.84
C ALA A 17 -5.66 25.63 -16.61
N PRO A 18 -5.60 25.10 -15.38
CA PRO A 18 -5.64 25.94 -14.20
C PRO A 18 -4.37 26.82 -14.20
N GLU A 19 -4.55 28.14 -14.16
CA GLU A 19 -3.48 29.07 -13.81
C GLU A 19 -2.84 28.63 -12.48
N PRO A 20 -1.52 28.81 -12.30
CA PRO A 20 -0.89 28.62 -11.00
C PRO A 20 -1.36 29.76 -10.10
N THR A 21 -2.51 29.56 -9.45
CA THR A 21 -2.83 30.31 -8.24
C THR A 21 -1.80 29.87 -7.20
N ASP A 22 -0.90 30.80 -6.87
CA ASP A 22 0.01 30.72 -5.74
C ASP A 22 -0.84 30.71 -4.46
N ALA A 23 -1.44 29.56 -4.19
CA ALA A 23 -2.08 29.26 -2.94
C ALA A 23 -0.94 29.11 -1.95
N ALA A 24 -0.59 30.22 -1.29
CA ALA A 24 0.16 30.20 -0.05
C ALA A 24 -0.54 29.21 0.88
N ALA A 25 -0.05 27.97 0.88
CA ALA A 25 -0.52 26.92 1.73
C ALA A 25 -0.23 27.38 3.16
N ARG A 26 -1.26 27.94 3.80
CA ARG A 26 -1.27 28.17 5.24
C ARG A 26 -1.03 26.80 5.84
N GLN A 27 0.21 26.55 6.25
CA GLN A 27 0.59 25.35 6.96
C GLN A 27 -0.31 25.28 8.18
N ALA A 28 -1.26 24.35 8.18
CA ALA A 28 -1.95 23.97 9.39
C ALA A 28 -0.87 23.62 10.42
N PRO A 29 -0.98 24.06 11.68
CA PRO A 29 0.00 23.71 12.69
C PRO A 29 0.07 22.18 12.73
N ALA A 30 1.26 21.64 12.47
CA ALA A 30 1.52 20.23 12.61
C ALA A 30 1.15 19.86 14.05
N VAL A 31 0.10 19.07 14.21
CA VAL A 31 -0.24 18.46 15.50
C VAL A 31 0.99 17.64 15.86
N ALA A 32 1.75 18.12 16.84
CA ALA A 32 2.90 17.42 17.36
C ALA A 32 2.38 16.07 17.89
N SER A 33 2.52 15.03 17.08
CA SER A 33 2.17 13.67 17.47
C SER A 33 3.04 13.37 18.68
N ALA A 34 2.39 13.22 19.83
CA ALA A 34 3.04 12.89 21.08
C ALA A 34 3.97 11.71 20.82
N LYS A 35 5.25 11.90 21.11
CA LYS A 35 6.28 10.88 20.88
C LYS A 35 5.90 9.69 21.75
N PRO A 36 5.54 8.54 21.18
CA PRO A 36 5.04 7.46 21.99
C PRO A 36 6.17 6.95 22.89
N SER A 37 5.90 6.96 24.19
CA SER A 37 6.85 6.68 25.27
C SER A 37 6.88 5.17 25.55
N GLY A 38 7.24 4.38 24.55
CA GLY A 38 7.37 2.93 24.68
C GLY A 38 8.06 2.29 23.47
N ASP A 39 8.89 1.27 23.73
CA ASP A 39 9.52 0.47 22.67
C ASP A 39 8.51 -0.25 21.76
N ALA A 40 7.25 -0.36 22.21
CA ALA A 40 6.14 -0.96 21.47
C ALA A 40 5.72 -0.14 20.25
N ASP A 41 5.87 1.18 20.33
CA ASP A 41 5.47 2.13 19.29
C ASP A 41 6.63 2.50 18.34
N ARG A 42 7.74 1.77 18.45
CA ARG A 42 8.88 1.96 17.57
C ARG A 42 8.53 1.41 16.18
N LEU A 43 8.61 2.27 15.17
CA LEU A 43 8.48 1.86 13.78
C LEU A 43 9.67 0.99 13.35
N VAL A 44 9.37 -0.15 12.72
CA VAL A 44 10.32 -1.06 12.09
C VAL A 44 10.15 -0.93 10.57
N CYS A 45 11.18 -0.40 9.91
CA CYS A 45 11.19 -0.22 8.46
C CYS A 45 11.99 -1.31 7.76
N LYS A 46 11.44 -1.88 6.69
CA LYS A 46 12.11 -2.84 5.81
C LYS A 46 11.99 -2.40 4.37
N LYS A 47 12.96 -2.78 3.54
CA LYS A 47 12.87 -2.59 2.09
C LYS A 47 12.18 -3.83 1.51
N GLU A 48 11.02 -3.63 0.90
CA GLU A 48 10.22 -4.68 0.29
C GLU A 48 10.11 -4.42 -1.22
N MET A 49 10.21 -5.50 -2.00
CA MET A 49 9.91 -5.46 -3.43
C MET A 49 8.41 -5.66 -3.58
N VAL A 50 7.73 -4.67 -4.16
CA VAL A 50 6.29 -4.78 -4.47
C VAL A 50 6.13 -5.47 -5.81
N THR A 51 5.17 -6.39 -5.91
CA THR A 51 4.87 -7.10 -7.16
C THR A 51 4.66 -6.12 -8.31
N GLY A 52 5.41 -6.30 -9.40
CA GLY A 52 5.37 -5.43 -10.57
C GLY A 52 6.27 -4.18 -10.50
N SER A 53 6.96 -3.94 -9.37
CA SER A 53 7.95 -2.86 -9.25
C SER A 53 9.38 -3.40 -9.39
N MET A 54 10.23 -2.69 -10.16
CA MET A 54 11.67 -2.95 -10.20
C MET A 54 12.45 -2.26 -9.07
N PHE A 55 11.78 -1.42 -8.28
CA PHE A 55 12.41 -0.64 -7.22
C PHE A 55 11.89 -1.05 -5.85
N PRO A 56 12.79 -1.31 -4.87
CA PRO A 56 12.38 -1.62 -3.51
C PRO A 56 11.88 -0.37 -2.80
N VAL A 57 10.72 -0.48 -2.17
CA VAL A 57 10.12 0.58 -1.36
C VAL A 57 10.40 0.32 0.12
N LYS A 58 10.56 1.37 0.92
CA LYS A 58 10.65 1.24 2.37
C LYS A 58 9.26 1.17 2.98
N VAL A 59 8.89 0.03 3.53
CA VAL A 59 7.65 -0.17 4.27
C VAL A 59 7.96 -0.13 5.76
N CYS A 60 7.35 0.80 6.48
CA CYS A 60 7.47 0.92 7.93
C CYS A 60 6.19 0.43 8.60
N ARG A 61 6.33 -0.36 9.65
CA ARG A 61 5.21 -0.86 10.47
C ARG A 61 5.55 -0.75 11.94
N ASP A 62 4.55 -0.62 12.80
CA ASP A 62 4.76 -0.65 14.24
C ASP A 62 5.33 -1.99 14.69
N LYS A 63 6.23 -1.97 15.68
CA LYS A 63 6.89 -3.18 16.19
C LYS A 63 5.88 -4.22 16.68
N GLN A 64 4.81 -3.78 17.35
CA GLN A 64 3.75 -4.67 17.83
C GLN A 64 3.06 -5.37 16.66
N LYS A 65 2.62 -4.62 15.65
CA LYS A 65 1.97 -5.17 14.45
C LYS A 65 2.90 -6.08 13.65
N ALA A 66 4.18 -5.72 13.56
CA ALA A 66 5.19 -6.56 12.91
C ALA A 66 5.44 -7.89 13.64
N ALA A 67 5.30 -7.93 14.97
CA ALA A 67 5.43 -9.17 15.74
C ALA A 67 4.18 -10.05 15.61
N GLN A 68 2.99 -9.45 15.66
CA GLN A 68 1.71 -10.16 15.46
C GLN A 68 1.66 -10.83 14.09
N ASN A 69 1.97 -10.09 13.02
CA ASN A 69 1.98 -10.65 11.67
C ASN A 69 2.92 -11.86 11.55
N ARG A 70 4.10 -11.82 12.20
CA ARG A 70 5.03 -12.97 12.17
C ARG A 70 4.46 -14.21 12.84
N GLN A 71 3.68 -14.06 13.91
CA GLN A 71 3.03 -15.18 14.58
C GLN A 71 1.95 -15.77 13.68
N GLU A 72 1.09 -14.91 13.13
CA GLU A 72 0.04 -15.32 12.18
C GLU A 72 0.61 -16.02 10.95
N ASP A 73 1.69 -15.48 10.36
CA ASP A 73 2.39 -16.09 9.22
C ASP A 73 2.93 -17.48 9.58
N GLN A 74 3.53 -17.64 10.76
CA GLN A 74 4.03 -18.94 11.23
C GLN A 74 2.91 -19.94 11.46
N ASP A 75 1.80 -19.51 12.04
CA ASP A 75 0.65 -20.36 12.29
C ASP A 75 -0.02 -20.79 10.98
N GLN A 76 -0.11 -19.89 10.00
CA GLN A 76 -0.56 -20.23 8.65
C GLN A 76 0.36 -21.25 7.99
N LEU A 77 1.68 -21.06 8.05
CA LEU A 77 2.63 -22.02 7.49
C LEU A 77 2.52 -23.39 8.17
N ARG A 78 2.39 -23.42 9.50
CA ARG A 78 2.17 -24.67 10.26
C ARG A 78 0.85 -25.32 9.87
N ASN A 79 -0.21 -24.54 9.68
CA ASN A 79 -1.52 -25.05 9.28
C ASN A 79 -1.47 -25.65 7.87
N VAL A 80 -0.86 -24.96 6.91
CA VAL A 80 -0.66 -25.47 5.55
C VAL A 80 0.17 -26.74 5.54
N GLN A 81 1.23 -26.84 6.35
CA GLN A 81 2.04 -28.06 6.48
C GLN A 81 1.25 -29.24 7.08
N ARG A 82 0.34 -28.98 8.03
CA ARG A 82 -0.53 -30.01 8.61
C ARG A 82 -1.60 -30.50 7.63
N MET A 83 -2.16 -29.61 6.82
CA MET A 83 -3.20 -29.94 5.85
C MET A 83 -2.62 -30.50 4.54
N GLY A 84 -1.41 -30.09 4.16
CA GLY A 84 -0.72 -30.48 2.94
C GLY A 84 0.51 -31.32 3.23
N GLY A 85 0.33 -32.51 3.82
CA GLY A 85 1.38 -33.52 3.97
C GLY A 85 2.21 -33.73 2.69
N PRO A 86 3.41 -34.32 2.79
CA PRO A 86 4.52 -34.09 1.86
C PRO A 86 4.12 -34.29 0.39
N LEU A 87 4.00 -33.19 -0.35
CA LEU A 87 4.11 -33.18 -1.81
C LEU A 87 5.59 -33.10 -2.21
N VAL A 88 6.39 -34.03 -1.71
CA VAL A 88 7.72 -34.33 -2.24
C VAL A 88 7.67 -35.78 -2.66
N ARG A 89 7.57 -36.00 -3.97
CA ARG A 89 7.76 -37.29 -4.62
C ARG A 89 9.10 -37.24 -5.33
#